data_AF-A0AAN0JQI7-F1
#
_entry.id   AF-A0AAN0JQI7-F1
#
_cell.length_a   1.000
_cell.length_b   1.000
_cell.length_c   1.000
_cell.angle_alpha   90.00
_cell.angle_beta   90.00
_cell.angle_gamma   90.00
#
_symmetry.space_group_name_H-M   'P 1'
#
loop_
_entity.id
_entity.type
_entity.pdbx_description
1 polymer ?
#
loop_
_entity_poly.entity_id
_entity_poly.type
_entity_poly.pdbx_seq_one_letter_code
_entity_poly.pdbx_strand_id
1 'polypeptide(L)'
;MIRLKLIPALSGKDAINDLERNWLALPIRCGGMGLINPSAFARSQYRASRDITQPLVDCLLSGNKDIPFEVFKSHCKVIEEYLRKKRNDLKEEKQKVRDCLSSDKQRLLDVACERGASVWLSALPLSDHGFDLNKGSFRDSICIRYGWQLQDLPSSCVCDSSFTVDHALSCPMGGFPTLRHNELRDVTASLMSEVCSNVSREPALQPISGESHCFHCG
;
A
#
# COMPACT_ATOMS: atom_id res chain seq x y z
N MET A 1 -3.13 -15.97 -11.72
CA MET A 1 -4.29 -15.25 -11.13
C MET A 1 -3.90 -13.88 -10.58
N ILE A 2 -2.98 -13.77 -9.60
CA ILE A 2 -2.59 -12.47 -9.01
C ILE A 2 -2.12 -11.46 -10.05
N ARG A 3 -1.16 -11.85 -10.91
CA ARG A 3 -0.58 -10.94 -11.91
C ARG A 3 -1.56 -10.49 -13.00
N LEU A 4 -2.44 -11.39 -13.44
CA LEU A 4 -3.28 -11.18 -14.63
C LEU A 4 -4.70 -10.73 -14.31
N LYS A 5 -5.13 -10.83 -13.05
CA LYS A 5 -6.49 -10.45 -12.62
C LYS A 5 -6.47 -9.45 -11.47
N LEU A 6 -5.80 -9.80 -10.37
CA LEU A 6 -5.82 -8.97 -9.16
C LEU A 6 -5.09 -7.64 -9.38
N ILE A 7 -3.86 -7.66 -9.89
CA ILE A 7 -3.06 -6.44 -10.04
C ILE A 7 -3.72 -5.46 -11.01
N PRO A 8 -4.18 -5.88 -12.22
CA PRO A 8 -4.92 -4.97 -13.10
C PRO A 8 -6.21 -4.42 -12.47
N ALA A 9 -6.96 -5.24 -11.72
CA ALA A 9 -8.16 -4.76 -11.05
C ALA A 9 -7.87 -3.69 -9.97
N LEU A 10 -6.76 -3.87 -9.24
CA LEU A 10 -6.31 -2.97 -8.17
C LEU A 10 -5.72 -1.66 -8.71
N SER A 11 -4.85 -1.73 -9.72
CA SER A 11 -4.11 -0.55 -10.20
C SER A 11 -4.71 0.10 -11.44
N GLY A 12 -5.63 -0.57 -12.14
CA GLY A 12 -6.09 -0.16 -13.48
C GLY A 12 -5.08 -0.46 -14.59
N LYS A 13 -3.89 -0.98 -14.29
CA LYS A 13 -2.83 -1.25 -15.27
C LYS A 13 -2.94 -2.66 -15.85
N ASP A 14 -3.14 -2.77 -17.15
CA ASP A 14 -3.39 -4.06 -17.84
C ASP A 14 -2.22 -5.06 -17.74
N ALA A 15 -0.98 -4.56 -17.73
CA ALA A 15 0.20 -5.42 -17.70
C ALA A 15 1.31 -4.86 -16.80
N ILE A 16 1.91 -5.75 -16.02
CA ILE A 16 3.11 -5.47 -15.23
C ILE A 16 4.23 -6.44 -15.59
N ASN A 17 5.46 -5.93 -15.67
CA ASN A 17 6.65 -6.75 -15.94
C ASN A 17 7.15 -7.48 -14.67
N ASP A 18 8.17 -8.33 -14.80
CA ASP A 18 8.67 -9.15 -13.68
C ASP A 18 9.32 -8.29 -12.58
N LEU A 19 10.00 -7.21 -12.96
CA LEU A 19 10.60 -6.28 -12.02
C LEU A 19 9.56 -5.54 -11.19
N GLU A 20 8.50 -5.03 -11.83
CA GLU A 20 7.36 -4.40 -11.17
C GLU A 20 6.63 -5.41 -10.28
N ARG A 21 6.50 -6.67 -10.72
CA ARG A 21 5.92 -7.75 -9.91
C ARG A 21 6.74 -8.00 -8.64
N ASN A 22 8.06 -8.00 -8.74
CA ASN A 22 8.97 -8.19 -7.61
C ASN A 22 8.93 -6.97 -6.66
N TRP A 23 8.85 -5.75 -7.21
CA TRP A 23 8.70 -4.54 -6.40
C TRP A 23 7.38 -4.54 -5.61
N LEU A 24 6.26 -4.90 -6.24
CA LEU A 24 4.95 -5.03 -5.56
C LEU A 24 4.96 -6.11 -4.47
N ALA A 25 5.78 -7.15 -4.61
CA ALA A 25 5.90 -8.23 -3.64
C ALA A 25 6.57 -7.78 -2.34
N LEU A 26 7.42 -6.75 -2.38
CA LEU A 26 8.05 -6.21 -1.18
C LEU A 26 6.99 -5.74 -0.18
N PRO A 27 7.25 -5.79 1.13
CA PRO A 27 6.37 -5.22 2.14
C PRO A 27 6.18 -3.71 1.93
N ILE A 28 5.07 -3.20 2.46
CA ILE A 28 4.68 -1.78 2.39
C ILE A 28 5.82 -0.85 2.87
N ARG A 29 6.44 -1.17 4.02
CA ARG A 29 7.59 -0.46 4.60
C ARG A 29 8.88 -0.50 3.75
N CYS A 30 8.91 -1.31 2.70
CA CYS A 30 10.02 -1.46 1.77
C CYS A 30 9.65 -0.96 0.37
N GLY A 31 8.60 -0.14 0.25
CA GLY A 31 8.17 0.47 -1.01
C GLY A 31 7.28 -0.44 -1.88
N GLY A 32 6.96 -1.66 -1.44
CA GLY A 32 6.03 -2.54 -2.13
C GLY A 32 4.58 -2.42 -1.62
N MET A 33 3.75 -3.42 -1.92
CA MET A 33 2.36 -3.56 -1.47
C MET A 33 2.13 -4.81 -0.62
N GLY A 34 3.15 -5.65 -0.42
CA GLY A 34 3.02 -6.92 0.28
C GLY A 34 2.31 -8.01 -0.53
N LEU A 35 2.17 -7.82 -1.86
CA LEU A 35 1.54 -8.79 -2.75
C LEU A 35 2.54 -9.92 -3.08
N ILE A 36 2.86 -10.76 -2.10
CA ILE A 36 3.84 -11.84 -2.25
C ILE A 36 3.48 -12.81 -3.39
N ASN A 37 4.45 -13.54 -3.93
CA ASN A 37 4.20 -14.63 -4.87
C ASN A 37 4.06 -15.96 -4.09
N PRO A 38 2.84 -16.45 -3.83
CA PRO A 38 2.66 -17.60 -2.93
C PRO A 38 3.44 -18.82 -3.38
N SER A 39 3.54 -19.07 -4.69
CA SER A 39 4.27 -20.21 -5.24
C SER A 39 5.77 -20.17 -4.95
N ALA A 40 6.37 -18.97 -4.94
CA ALA A 40 7.79 -18.80 -4.64
C ALA A 40 8.10 -19.00 -3.14
N PHE A 41 7.19 -18.54 -2.26
CA PHE A 41 7.39 -18.57 -0.81
C PHE A 41 6.80 -19.83 -0.14
N ALA A 42 5.89 -20.57 -0.78
CA ALA A 42 5.18 -21.68 -0.15
C ALA A 42 6.12 -22.71 0.49
N ARG A 43 7.17 -23.13 -0.22
CA ARG A 43 8.10 -24.16 0.27
C ARG A 43 8.93 -23.66 1.45
N SER A 44 9.43 -22.43 1.39
CA SER A 44 10.25 -21.85 2.47
C SER A 44 9.41 -21.58 3.71
N GLN A 45 8.18 -21.07 3.55
CA GLN A 45 7.26 -20.84 4.67
C GLN A 45 6.78 -22.14 5.29
N TYR A 46 6.50 -23.17 4.50
CA TYR A 46 6.15 -24.49 5.02
C TYR A 46 7.29 -25.10 5.85
N ARG A 47 8.52 -25.05 5.34
CA ARG A 47 9.70 -25.51 6.08
C ARG A 47 9.89 -24.72 7.37
N ALA A 48 9.85 -23.39 7.30
CA ALA A 48 9.97 -22.55 8.49
C ALA A 48 8.90 -22.85 9.54
N SER A 49 7.64 -23.04 9.11
CA SER A 49 6.55 -23.45 10.01
C SER A 49 6.89 -24.76 10.71
N ARG A 50 7.35 -25.78 9.96
CA ARG A 50 7.75 -27.06 10.54
C ARG A 50 8.89 -26.90 11.54
N ASP A 51 9.98 -26.26 11.12
CA ASP A 51 11.19 -26.08 11.92
C ASP A 51 10.89 -25.33 13.23
N ILE A 52 10.10 -24.26 13.17
CA ILE A 52 9.67 -23.48 14.33
C ILE A 52 8.85 -24.36 15.28
N THR A 53 7.91 -25.16 14.77
CA THR A 53 7.03 -25.99 15.61
C THR A 53 7.69 -27.28 16.11
N GLN A 54 8.78 -27.73 15.50
CA GLN A 54 9.39 -29.04 15.77
C GLN A 54 9.72 -29.27 17.25
N PRO A 55 10.36 -28.32 17.99
CA PRO A 55 10.65 -28.53 19.41
C PRO A 55 9.40 -28.76 20.28
N LEU A 56 8.29 -28.11 19.91
CA LEU A 56 7.01 -28.27 20.61
C LEU A 56 6.37 -29.63 20.27
N VAL A 57 6.43 -30.03 19.00
CA VAL A 57 5.93 -31.34 18.55
C VAL A 57 6.68 -32.47 19.25
N ASP A 58 8.01 -32.39 19.32
CA ASP A 58 8.84 -33.41 19.97
C ASP A 58 8.52 -33.51 21.47
N CYS A 59 8.28 -32.37 22.12
CA CYS A 59 7.88 -32.31 23.53
C CYS A 59 6.52 -32.97 23.78
N LEU A 60 5.53 -32.69 22.93
CA LEU A 60 4.20 -33.29 22.98
C LEU A 60 4.25 -34.81 22.75
N LEU A 61 5.03 -35.26 21.75
CA LEU A 61 5.19 -36.69 21.45
C LEU A 61 5.93 -37.46 22.54
N SER A 62 6.78 -36.78 23.31
CA SER A 62 7.49 -37.37 24.45
C SER A 62 6.58 -37.57 25.69
N GLY A 63 5.30 -37.19 25.60
CA GLY A 63 4.32 -37.40 26.68
C GLY A 63 4.40 -36.38 27.83
N ASN A 64 5.12 -35.26 27.64
CA ASN A 64 5.17 -34.20 28.64
C ASN A 64 3.83 -33.46 28.70
N LYS A 65 3.29 -33.26 29.91
CA LYS A 65 2.06 -32.47 30.13
C LYS A 65 2.31 -30.96 30.04
N ASP A 66 3.52 -30.54 30.39
CA ASP A 66 3.97 -29.15 30.39
C ASP A 66 5.17 -28.99 29.45
N ILE A 67 5.39 -27.77 28.94
CA ILE A 67 6.55 -27.45 28.09
C ILE A 67 7.73 -27.13 29.01
N PRO A 68 8.82 -27.94 29.03
CA PRO A 68 10.00 -27.63 29.82
C PRO A 68 10.62 -26.31 29.38
N PHE A 69 11.19 -25.56 30.33
CA PHE A 69 11.83 -24.27 30.05
C PHE A 69 12.91 -24.36 28.96
N GLU A 70 13.69 -25.45 28.93
CA GLU A 70 14.71 -25.65 27.89
C GLU A 70 14.12 -25.81 26.49
N VAL A 71 12.96 -26.47 26.37
CA VAL A 71 12.23 -26.58 25.09
C VAL A 71 11.72 -25.21 24.66
N PHE A 72 11.13 -24.45 25.58
CA PHE A 72 10.66 -23.09 25.30
C PHE A 72 11.81 -22.18 24.85
N LYS A 73 12.94 -22.21 25.55
CA LYS A 73 14.15 -21.45 25.21
C LYS A 73 14.70 -21.84 23.84
N SER A 74 14.73 -23.14 23.52
CA SER A 74 15.13 -23.63 22.20
C SER A 74 14.19 -23.15 21.10
N HIS A 75 12.88 -23.21 21.34
CA HIS A 75 11.85 -22.72 20.43
C HIS A 75 12.02 -21.21 20.13
N CYS A 76 12.22 -20.38 21.17
CA CYS A 76 12.50 -18.96 20.99
C CYS A 76 13.74 -18.71 20.13
N LYS A 77 14.83 -19.47 20.31
CA LYS A 77 16.03 -19.36 19.48
C LYS A 77 15.75 -19.64 18.00
N VAL A 78 14.98 -20.68 17.70
CA VAL A 78 14.60 -21.00 16.31
C VAL A 78 13.79 -19.86 15.69
N ILE A 79 12.87 -19.26 16.45
CA ILE A 79 12.11 -18.08 16.00
C ILE A 79 13.04 -16.89 15.73
N GLU A 80 13.95 -16.58 16.65
CA GLU A 80 14.90 -15.48 16.49
C GLU A 80 15.80 -15.66 15.25
N GLU A 81 16.31 -16.86 15.03
CA GLU A 81 17.11 -17.19 13.85
C GLU A 81 16.32 -17.05 12.55
N TYR A 82 15.08 -17.55 12.52
CA TYR A 82 14.19 -17.39 11.37
C TYR A 82 13.89 -15.91 11.10
N LEU A 83 13.54 -15.13 12.13
CA LEU A 83 13.26 -13.70 11.99
C LEU A 83 14.47 -12.92 11.51
N ARG A 84 15.67 -13.26 12.01
CA ARG A 84 16.95 -12.68 11.56
C ARG A 84 17.20 -12.99 10.10
N LYS A 85 17.07 -14.26 9.69
CA LYS A 85 17.23 -14.69 8.29
C LYS A 85 16.23 -13.98 7.38
N LYS A 86 14.95 -13.98 7.73
CA LYS A 86 13.89 -13.31 6.97
C LYS A 86 14.16 -11.81 6.79
N ARG A 87 14.72 -11.14 7.80
CA ARG A 87 15.10 -9.72 7.71
C ARG A 87 16.25 -9.51 6.71
N ASN A 88 17.25 -10.39 6.73
CA ASN A 88 18.38 -10.33 5.81
C ASN A 88 17.95 -10.61 4.37
N ASP A 89 17.18 -11.69 4.16
CA ASP A 89 16.64 -12.06 2.85
C ASP A 89 15.82 -10.90 2.26
N LEU A 90 14.96 -10.26 3.07
CA LEU A 90 14.19 -9.10 2.64
C LEU A 90 15.07 -7.89 2.27
N LYS A 91 16.17 -7.66 3.01
CA LYS A 91 17.10 -6.58 2.71
C LYS A 91 17.79 -6.82 1.36
N GLU A 92 18.20 -8.06 1.09
CA GLU A 92 18.77 -8.47 -0.19
C GLU A 92 17.77 -8.36 -1.34
N GLU A 93 16.53 -8.83 -1.15
CA GLU A 93 15.47 -8.72 -2.16
C GLU A 93 15.16 -7.26 -2.50
N LYS A 94 15.04 -6.40 -1.48
CA LYS A 94 14.86 -4.96 -1.69
C LYS A 94 16.02 -4.37 -2.51
N GLN A 95 17.26 -4.71 -2.16
CA GLN A 95 18.43 -4.20 -2.87
C GLN A 95 18.45 -4.67 -4.32
N LYS A 96 18.21 -5.96 -4.58
CA LYS A 96 18.11 -6.53 -5.94
C LYS A 96 17.08 -5.80 -6.79
N VAL A 97 15.88 -5.53 -6.23
CA VAL A 97 14.85 -4.76 -6.94
C VAL A 97 15.36 -3.34 -7.23
N ARG A 98 15.91 -2.66 -6.23
CA ARG A 98 16.42 -1.28 -6.37
C ARG A 98 17.48 -1.17 -7.46
N ASP A 99 18.43 -2.10 -7.50
CA ASP A 99 19.55 -2.09 -8.46
C ASP A 99 19.09 -2.27 -9.91
N CYS A 100 17.95 -2.94 -10.12
CA CYS A 100 17.35 -3.11 -11.45
C CYS A 100 16.42 -1.95 -11.87
N LEU A 101 16.09 -1.02 -10.97
CA LEU A 101 15.25 0.13 -11.29
C LEU A 101 16.05 1.29 -11.91
N SER A 102 15.40 2.08 -12.76
CA SER A 102 15.95 3.36 -13.25
C SER A 102 16.15 4.34 -12.10
N SER A 103 16.99 5.36 -12.30
CA SER A 103 17.28 6.41 -11.30
C SER A 103 16.01 7.02 -10.69
N ASP A 104 15.02 7.32 -11.52
CA ASP A 104 13.79 7.97 -11.07
C ASP A 104 12.94 7.01 -10.22
N LYS A 105 12.85 5.74 -10.63
CA LYS A 105 12.12 4.72 -9.88
C LYS A 105 12.83 4.30 -8.58
N GLN A 106 14.16 4.40 -8.53
CA GLN A 106 14.89 4.24 -7.26
C GLN A 106 14.50 5.33 -6.26
N ARG A 107 14.39 6.59 -6.71
CA ARG A 107 13.93 7.71 -5.86
C ARG A 107 12.51 7.46 -5.36
N LEU A 108 11.60 7.02 -6.22
CA LEU A 108 10.23 6.65 -5.81
C LEU A 108 10.21 5.52 -4.78
N LEU A 109 11.04 4.48 -4.96
CA LEU A 109 11.18 3.40 -3.99
C LEU A 109 11.69 3.92 -2.64
N ASP A 110 12.68 4.82 -2.64
CA ASP A 110 13.24 5.40 -1.42
C ASP A 110 12.21 6.27 -0.69
N VAL A 111 11.47 7.13 -1.40
CA VAL A 111 10.35 7.93 -0.86
C VAL A 111 9.26 7.02 -0.29
N ALA A 112 8.90 5.95 -0.99
CA ALA A 112 7.90 5.00 -0.52
C ALA A 112 8.33 4.23 0.74
N CYS A 113 9.63 4.19 1.06
CA CYS A 113 10.17 3.62 2.29
C CYS A 113 10.20 4.60 3.48
N GLU A 114 9.94 5.89 3.26
CA GLU A 114 9.94 6.88 4.33
C GLU A 114 8.84 6.59 5.35
N ARG A 115 9.08 7.00 6.60
CA ARG A 115 8.09 6.83 7.68
C ARG A 115 6.86 7.66 7.34
N GLY A 116 5.68 7.04 7.39
CA GLY A 116 4.42 7.73 7.07
C GLY A 116 4.00 7.64 5.59
N ALA A 117 4.94 7.49 4.65
CA ALA A 117 4.67 7.54 3.21
C ALA A 117 3.71 6.45 2.69
N SER A 118 3.50 5.40 3.49
CA SER A 118 2.65 4.27 3.13
C SER A 118 1.50 4.04 4.10
N VAL A 119 1.18 5.01 4.95
CA VAL A 119 0.09 4.90 5.95
C VAL A 119 -1.25 4.62 5.27
N TRP A 120 -1.51 5.24 4.12
CA TRP A 120 -2.73 5.01 3.34
C TRP A 120 -2.93 3.56 2.85
N LEU A 121 -1.87 2.74 2.81
CA LEU A 121 -1.95 1.31 2.50
C LEU A 121 -2.11 0.42 3.74
N SER A 122 -1.77 0.92 4.92
CA SER A 122 -1.76 0.15 6.17
C SER A 122 -2.85 0.56 7.16
N ALA A 123 -3.44 1.74 6.99
CA ALA A 123 -4.52 2.24 7.82
C ALA A 123 -5.80 1.42 7.58
N LEU A 124 -6.60 1.26 8.63
CA LEU A 124 -7.94 0.72 8.49
C LEU A 124 -8.80 1.75 7.74
N PRO A 125 -9.54 1.36 6.70
CA PRO A 125 -10.39 2.27 5.92
C PRO A 125 -11.66 2.61 6.71
N LEU A 126 -11.52 3.48 7.72
CA LEU A 126 -12.60 3.94 8.58
C LEU A 126 -13.18 5.23 7.99
N SER A 127 -14.41 5.14 7.46
CA SER A 127 -15.14 6.25 6.84
C SER A 127 -15.33 7.43 7.79
N ASP A 128 -15.64 7.14 9.06
CA ASP A 128 -15.90 8.16 10.09
C ASP A 128 -14.65 9.00 10.42
N HIS A 129 -13.47 8.51 10.04
CA HIS A 129 -12.20 9.20 10.21
C HIS A 129 -11.58 9.65 8.87
N GLY A 130 -12.27 9.47 7.75
CA GLY A 130 -11.78 9.81 6.41
C GLY A 130 -10.54 9.03 6.01
N PHE A 131 -10.37 7.79 6.49
CA PHE A 131 -9.23 6.93 6.16
C PHE A 131 -9.48 6.04 4.95
N ASP A 132 -10.72 5.96 4.48
CA ASP A 132 -11.08 5.27 3.25
C ASP A 132 -10.71 6.10 2.02
N LEU A 133 -10.26 5.40 0.98
CA LEU A 133 -10.02 6.00 -0.33
C LEU A 133 -11.07 5.48 -1.30
N ASN A 134 -11.63 6.38 -2.10
CA ASN A 134 -12.44 5.96 -3.22
C ASN A 134 -11.57 5.20 -4.25
N LYS A 135 -12.24 4.48 -5.16
CA LYS A 135 -11.60 3.64 -6.19
C LYS A 135 -10.60 4.41 -7.06
N GLY A 136 -10.92 5.64 -7.48
CA GLY A 136 -10.04 6.48 -8.28
C GLY A 136 -8.79 6.90 -7.51
N SER A 137 -8.98 7.51 -6.34
CA SER A 137 -7.90 7.96 -5.47
C SER A 137 -6.96 6.83 -5.06
N PHE A 138 -7.48 5.63 -4.80
CA PHE A 138 -6.65 4.46 -4.50
C PHE A 138 -5.78 4.05 -5.71
N ARG A 139 -6.37 3.98 -6.91
CA ARG A 139 -5.65 3.66 -8.16
C ARG A 139 -4.59 4.70 -8.49
N ASP A 140 -4.95 5.98 -8.40
CA ASP A 140 -4.05 7.09 -8.67
C ASP A 140 -2.87 7.08 -7.69
N SER A 141 -3.13 6.82 -6.41
CA SER A 141 -2.10 6.69 -5.39
C SER A 141 -1.13 5.53 -5.67
N ILE A 142 -1.62 4.39 -6.17
CA ILE A 142 -0.76 3.29 -6.62
C ILE A 142 0.09 3.74 -7.82
N CYS A 143 -0.52 4.36 -8.82
CA CYS A 143 0.19 4.80 -10.01
C CYS A 143 1.27 5.82 -9.68
N ILE A 144 0.98 6.84 -8.87
CA ILE A 144 1.95 7.83 -8.39
C ILE A 144 3.09 7.13 -7.64
N ARG A 145 2.77 6.21 -6.71
CA ARG A 145 3.76 5.49 -5.92
C ARG A 145 4.78 4.72 -6.76
N TYR A 146 4.35 4.13 -7.87
CA TYR A 146 5.22 3.32 -8.76
C TYR A 146 5.70 4.07 -10.00
N GLY A 147 5.34 5.35 -10.16
CA GLY A 147 5.65 6.14 -11.34
C GLY A 147 5.00 5.57 -12.61
N TRP A 148 3.78 5.07 -12.48
CA TRP A 148 2.96 4.64 -13.61
C TRP A 148 2.12 5.80 -14.12
N GLN A 149 1.80 5.74 -15.41
CA GLN A 149 0.94 6.72 -16.06
C GLN A 149 -0.49 6.59 -15.52
N LEU A 150 -1.09 7.73 -15.17
CA LEU A 150 -2.49 7.85 -14.80
C LEU A 150 -3.35 7.75 -16.07
N GLN A 151 -4.46 6.99 -16.03
CA GLN A 151 -5.22 6.63 -17.24
C GLN A 151 -6.13 7.75 -17.76
N ASP A 152 -6.51 8.71 -16.92
CA ASP A 152 -7.49 9.76 -17.25
C ASP A 152 -6.93 11.17 -17.08
N LEU A 153 -5.61 11.34 -17.26
CA LEU A 153 -4.97 12.64 -17.15
C LEU A 153 -5.18 13.46 -18.44
N PRO A 154 -5.61 14.75 -18.34
CA PRO A 154 -5.63 15.61 -19.52
C PRO A 154 -4.21 15.76 -20.10
N SER A 155 -4.09 16.04 -21.40
CA SER A 155 -2.78 16.24 -22.02
C SER A 155 -2.14 17.57 -21.64
N SER A 156 -2.96 18.59 -21.33
CA SER A 156 -2.54 19.96 -21.07
C SER A 156 -3.28 20.56 -19.88
N CYS A 157 -2.62 21.46 -19.16
CA CYS A 157 -3.21 22.25 -18.09
C CYS A 157 -3.84 23.54 -18.62
N VAL A 158 -4.68 24.19 -17.80
CA VAL A 158 -5.25 25.53 -18.07
C VAL A 158 -4.17 26.61 -18.18
N CYS A 159 -2.97 26.38 -17.64
CA CYS A 159 -1.81 27.26 -17.83
C CYS A 159 -0.95 26.87 -19.06
N ASP A 160 -1.53 26.15 -20.02
CA ASP A 160 -0.93 25.75 -21.31
C ASP A 160 0.32 24.85 -21.23
N SER A 161 0.66 24.34 -20.05
CA SER A 161 1.76 23.38 -19.85
C SER A 161 1.30 21.94 -19.99
N SER A 162 2.22 21.01 -20.30
CA SER A 162 1.93 19.57 -20.28
C SER A 162 1.50 19.12 -18.89
N PHE A 163 0.40 18.38 -18.80
CA PHE A 163 -0.12 17.98 -17.50
C PHE A 163 0.55 16.69 -17.01
N THR A 164 1.48 16.84 -16.08
CA THR A 164 2.16 15.74 -15.37
C THR A 164 1.77 15.74 -13.89
N VAL A 165 2.07 14.67 -13.15
CA VAL A 165 1.85 14.63 -11.69
C VAL A 165 2.60 15.76 -11.00
N ASP A 166 3.86 16.01 -11.37
CA ASP A 166 4.66 17.10 -10.82
C ASP A 166 4.06 18.48 -11.14
N HIS A 167 3.55 18.65 -12.36
CA HIS A 167 2.88 19.88 -12.76
C HIS A 167 1.57 20.09 -11.99
N ALA A 168 0.77 19.03 -11.79
CA ALA A 168 -0.49 19.10 -11.05
C ALA A 168 -0.28 19.66 -9.62
N LEU A 169 0.85 19.33 -8.99
CA LEU A 169 1.18 19.83 -7.65
C LEU A 169 1.77 21.25 -7.65
N SER A 170 2.49 21.64 -8.71
CA SER A 170 3.22 22.91 -8.80
C SER A 170 2.48 24.01 -9.57
N CYS A 171 1.39 23.69 -10.28
CA CYS A 171 0.69 24.63 -11.13
C CYS A 171 0.10 25.82 -10.34
N PRO A 172 0.35 27.08 -10.76
CA PRO A 172 -0.23 28.25 -10.10
C PRO A 172 -1.75 28.34 -10.24
N MET A 173 -2.33 27.72 -11.27
CA MET A 173 -3.77 27.75 -11.55
C MET A 173 -4.56 26.62 -10.85
N GLY A 174 -3.88 25.66 -10.20
CA GLY A 174 -4.56 24.45 -9.69
C GLY A 174 -3.87 23.69 -8.57
N GLY A 175 -2.54 23.80 -8.42
CA GLY A 175 -1.75 23.06 -7.45
C GLY A 175 -1.86 23.60 -6.02
N PHE A 176 -0.72 23.94 -5.41
CA PHE A 176 -0.66 24.44 -4.03
C PHE A 176 -1.66 25.57 -3.68
N PRO A 177 -1.97 26.54 -4.57
CA PRO A 177 -2.98 27.55 -4.27
C PRO A 177 -4.37 26.96 -3.97
N THR A 178 -4.81 25.97 -4.76
CA THR A 178 -6.11 25.30 -4.54
C THR A 178 -6.12 24.49 -3.25
N LEU A 179 -5.02 23.77 -2.94
CA LEU A 179 -4.89 23.05 -1.67
C LEU A 179 -5.08 24.00 -0.49
N ARG A 180 -4.43 25.17 -0.52
CA ARG A 180 -4.61 26.19 0.53
C ARG A 180 -6.04 26.71 0.62
N HIS A 181 -6.71 26.93 -0.51
CA HIS A 181 -8.12 27.33 -0.51
C HIS A 181 -9.02 26.24 0.09
N ASN A 182 -8.75 24.97 -0.22
CA ASN A 182 -9.47 23.84 0.36
C ASN A 182 -9.26 23.76 1.87
N GLU A 183 -8.04 23.93 2.38
CA GLU A 183 -7.77 23.96 3.82
C GLU A 183 -8.55 25.08 4.52
N LEU A 184 -8.57 26.30 3.97
CA LEU A 184 -9.35 27.40 4.52
C LEU A 184 -10.85 27.09 4.53
N ARG A 185 -11.39 26.61 3.41
CA ARG A 185 -12.78 26.17 3.30
C ARG A 185 -13.11 25.11 4.36
N ASP A 186 -12.24 24.14 4.53
CA ASP A 186 -12.46 22.99 5.40
C ASP A 186 -12.45 23.41 6.88
N VAL A 187 -11.50 24.27 7.28
CA VAL A 187 -11.48 24.87 8.63
C VAL A 187 -12.74 25.68 8.88
N THR A 188 -13.14 26.55 7.93
CA THR A 188 -14.36 27.36 8.06
C THR A 188 -15.61 26.48 8.20
N ALA A 189 -15.74 25.44 7.36
CA ALA A 189 -16.86 24.51 7.44
C ALA A 189 -16.88 23.73 8.76
N SER A 190 -15.71 23.35 9.30
CA SER A 190 -15.62 22.67 10.60
C SER A 190 -16.16 23.54 11.72
N LEU A 191 -15.69 24.79 11.80
CA LEU A 191 -16.13 25.74 12.83
C LEU A 191 -17.62 26.07 12.71
N MET A 192 -18.12 26.25 11.49
CA MET A 192 -19.54 26.55 11.27
C MET A 192 -20.44 25.37 11.61
N SER A 193 -19.97 24.13 11.44
CA SER A 193 -20.74 22.92 11.79
C SER A 193 -20.98 22.76 13.29
N GLU A 194 -20.19 23.42 14.14
CA GLU A 194 -20.40 23.42 15.60
C GLU A 194 -21.59 24.30 16.03
N VAL A 195 -21.92 25.32 15.23
CA VAL A 195 -22.94 26.33 15.57
C VAL A 195 -24.18 26.24 14.68
N CYS A 196 -24.01 25.80 13.43
CA CYS A 196 -25.06 25.76 12.41
C CYS A 196 -25.34 24.32 11.98
N SER A 197 -26.62 23.93 11.91
CA SER A 197 -27.04 22.56 11.55
C SER A 197 -26.96 22.24 10.05
N ASN A 198 -26.91 23.27 9.19
CA ASN A 198 -27.00 23.13 7.73
C ASN A 198 -25.68 23.52 7.04
N VAL A 199 -24.57 22.94 7.51
CA VAL A 199 -23.24 23.18 6.95
C VAL A 199 -22.77 21.89 6.29
N SER A 200 -22.30 21.99 5.05
CA SER A 200 -21.75 20.85 4.32
C SER A 200 -20.65 21.35 3.41
N ARG A 201 -19.58 20.55 3.28
CA ARG A 201 -18.54 20.78 2.28
C ARG A 201 -19.02 20.23 0.94
N GLU A 202 -18.55 20.81 -0.15
CA GLU A 202 -18.81 20.27 -1.47
C GLU A 202 -18.22 18.85 -1.57
N PRO A 203 -19.02 17.82 -1.89
CA PRO A 203 -18.54 16.45 -1.97
C PRO A 203 -17.68 16.26 -3.22
N ALA A 204 -16.62 15.46 -3.10
CA ALA A 204 -15.83 15.06 -4.26
C ALA A 204 -16.65 14.14 -5.16
N LEU A 205 -16.93 14.57 -6.40
CA LEU A 205 -17.64 13.77 -7.38
C LEU A 205 -16.67 12.82 -8.09
N GLN A 206 -17.08 11.55 -8.23
CA GLN A 206 -16.37 10.56 -9.03
C GLN A 206 -17.14 10.28 -10.32
N PRO A 207 -16.47 10.15 -11.48
CA PRO A 207 -17.13 9.73 -12.71
C PRO A 207 -17.68 8.31 -12.57
N ILE A 208 -18.91 8.09 -13.02
CA ILE A 208 -19.61 6.81 -12.89
C ILE A 208 -18.99 5.82 -13.88
N SER A 209 -18.37 4.75 -13.37
CA SER A 209 -17.72 3.71 -14.18
C SER A 209 -18.69 2.59 -14.62
N GLY A 210 -19.93 2.95 -15.00
CA GLY A 210 -20.96 1.98 -15.41
C GLY A 210 -21.56 1.13 -14.26
N GLU A 211 -21.32 1.49 -13.01
CA GLU A 211 -21.84 0.80 -11.83
C GLU A 211 -23.29 1.24 -11.55
N SER A 212 -24.23 0.30 -11.45
CA SER A 212 -25.64 0.58 -11.14
C SER A 212 -25.86 0.51 -9.62
N HIS A 213 -26.04 1.66 -8.97
CA HIS A 213 -26.42 1.71 -7.56
C HIS A 213 -27.88 1.28 -7.39
N CYS A 214 -28.09 0.05 -6.91
CA CYS A 214 -29.39 -0.38 -6.41
C CYS A 214 -29.57 0.17 -5.00
N PHE A 215 -30.27 1.30 -4.86
CA PHE A 215 -30.73 1.76 -3.55
C PHE A 215 -31.74 0.75 -3.01
N HIS A 216 -31.34 -0.07 -2.04
CA HIS A 216 -32.31 -0.73 -1.17
C HIS A 216 -32.80 0.33 -0.18
N CYS A 217 -33.97 0.90 -0.45
CA CYS A 217 -34.73 1.61 0.58
C CYS A 217 -35.09 0.61 1.68
N GLY A 218 -34.53 0.81 2.87
CA GLY A 218 -35.06 0.26 4.11
C GLY A 218 -36.23 1.09 4.62
#